data_AF-A0A537V8W0-F1
#
_entry.id   AF-A0A537V8W0-F1
#
_cell.length_a   1.000
_cell.length_b   1.000
_cell.length_c   1.000
_cell.angle_alpha   90.00
_cell.angle_beta   90.00
_cell.angle_gamma   90.00
#
_symmetry.space_group_name_H-M   'P 1'
#
loop_
_entity.id
_entity.type
_entity.pdbx_description
1 polymer ?
#
loop_
_entity_poly.entity_id
_entity_poly.type
_entity_poly.pdbx_seq_one_letter_code
_entity_poly.pdbx_strand_id
1 'polypeptide(L)'
;MFERFTERARGTVVFAQEEARDLHHHHIDTEHLLLGLLRDRTSVGYEALDRLGIRLDDVRSEVVRVAGEGHPVTLGEEDADALRVIGIDLDEVRRRVEEAFGEGAREEGPGACVAGGEVAPT
;
A
#
# COMPACT_ATOMS: atom_id res chain seq x y z
N MET A 1 -3.11 -1.61 20.82
CA MET A 1 -2.34 -0.44 20.33
C MET A 1 -3.22 0.78 20.04
N PHE A 2 -4.38 0.63 19.40
CA PHE A 2 -5.24 1.77 19.02
C PHE A 2 -6.36 2.14 20.03
N GLU A 3 -6.26 1.69 21.28
CA GLU A 3 -7.31 1.90 22.29
C GLU A 3 -7.53 3.39 22.66
N ARG A 4 -6.55 4.26 22.37
CA ARG A 4 -6.58 5.70 22.67
C ARG A 4 -7.02 6.57 21.48
N PHE A 5 -7.19 5.99 20.30
CA PHE A 5 -7.59 6.73 19.10
C PHE A 5 -9.10 6.76 18.95
N THR A 6 -9.60 7.82 18.33
CA THR A 6 -10.97 7.84 17.80
C THR A 6 -11.07 6.83 16.66
N GLU A 7 -12.29 6.41 16.33
CA GLU A 7 -12.52 5.50 15.22
C GLU A 7 -12.03 6.08 13.89
N ARG A 8 -12.27 7.39 13.66
CA ARG A 8 -11.71 8.10 12.51
C ARG A 8 -10.18 8.09 12.49
N ALA A 9 -9.52 8.39 13.61
CA ALA A 9 -8.06 8.41 13.65
C ALA A 9 -7.45 7.04 13.36
N ARG A 10 -8.12 5.95 13.76
CA ARG A 10 -7.75 4.59 13.34
C ARG A 10 -7.89 4.42 11.82
N GLY A 11 -9.01 4.87 11.26
CA GLY A 11 -9.23 4.85 9.81
C GLY A 11 -8.15 5.61 9.03
N THR A 12 -7.71 6.77 9.51
CA THR A 12 -6.60 7.53 8.91
C THR A 12 -5.30 6.73 8.85
N VAL A 13 -4.98 5.96 9.90
CA VAL A 13 -3.77 5.11 9.90
C VAL A 13 -3.90 3.96 8.92
N VAL A 14 -5.11 3.39 8.75
CA VAL A 14 -5.37 2.37 7.72
C VAL A 14 -5.17 2.95 6.33
N PHE A 15 -5.72 4.14 6.05
CA PHE A 15 -5.48 4.82 4.78
C PHE A 15 -3.99 5.11 4.55
N ALA A 16 -3.27 5.57 5.58
CA ALA A 16 -1.83 5.78 5.48
C ALA A 16 -1.07 4.49 5.14
N GLN A 17 -1.48 3.36 5.72
CA GLN A 17 -0.90 2.07 5.39
C GLN A 17 -1.16 1.66 3.93
N GLU A 18 -2.35 1.96 3.40
CA GLU A 18 -2.66 1.74 1.99
C GLU A 18 -1.81 2.64 1.09
N GLU A 19 -1.69 3.94 1.38
CA GLU A 19 -0.86 4.85 0.58
C GLU A 19 0.62 4.44 0.58
N ALA A 20 1.15 3.96 1.71
CA ALA A 20 2.52 3.43 1.76
C ALA A 20 2.70 2.18 0.88
N ARG A 21 1.69 1.30 0.83
CA ARG A 21 1.72 0.11 -0.03
C ARG A 21 1.64 0.48 -1.51
N ASP A 22 0.74 1.40 -1.85
CA ASP A 22 0.52 1.87 -3.22
C ASP A 22 1.77 2.57 -3.77
N LEU A 23 2.51 3.29 -2.90
CA LEU A 23 3.79 3.91 -3.23
C LEU A 23 4.99 2.96 -3.05
N HIS A 24 4.76 1.69 -2.72
CA HIS A 24 5.79 0.68 -2.48
C HIS A 24 6.83 1.04 -1.39
N HIS A 25 6.45 1.89 -0.44
CA HIS A 25 7.28 2.23 0.71
C HIS A 25 7.16 1.16 1.81
N HIS A 26 8.30 0.68 2.30
CA HIS A 26 8.34 -0.40 3.31
C HIS A 26 7.92 0.05 4.72
N HIS A 27 7.81 1.37 4.93
CA HIS A 27 7.48 1.98 6.22
C HIS A 27 6.38 3.05 6.05
N ILE A 28 5.56 3.20 7.09
CA ILE A 28 4.55 4.27 7.15
C ILE A 28 5.24 5.52 7.71
N ASP A 29 5.73 6.35 6.80
CA ASP A 29 6.25 7.69 7.12
C ASP A 29 5.17 8.78 7.17
N THR A 30 5.57 10.00 7.51
CA THR A 30 4.67 11.13 7.78
C THR A 30 3.83 11.55 6.58
N GLU A 31 4.35 11.41 5.37
CA GLU A 31 3.69 11.69 4.10
C GLU A 31 2.48 10.78 3.89
N HIS A 32 2.56 9.52 4.28
CA HIS A 32 1.46 8.58 4.17
C HIS A 32 0.34 8.93 5.14
N LEU A 33 0.69 9.38 6.35
CA LEU A 33 -0.29 9.90 7.31
C LEU A 33 -0.99 11.14 6.77
N LEU A 34 -0.26 12.03 6.10
CA LEU A 34 -0.84 13.21 5.44
C LEU A 34 -1.80 12.82 4.31
N LEU A 35 -1.40 11.88 3.44
CA LEU A 35 -2.26 11.35 2.37
C LEU A 35 -3.50 10.66 2.95
N GLY A 36 -3.34 9.84 3.98
CA GLY A 36 -4.44 9.18 4.68
C GLY A 36 -5.41 10.16 5.34
N LEU A 37 -4.92 11.31 5.82
CA LEU A 37 -5.76 12.37 6.38
C LEU A 37 -6.58 13.08 5.30
N LEU A 38 -5.97 13.32 4.13
CA LEU A 38 -6.62 13.92 2.96
C LEU A 38 -7.66 12.99 2.30
N ARG A 39 -7.58 11.68 2.55
CA ARG A 39 -8.51 10.70 2.02
C ARG A 39 -9.87 10.70 2.73
N ASP A 40 -9.92 10.96 4.04
CA ASP A 40 -11.18 11.17 4.77
C ASP A 40 -11.67 12.62 4.63
N ARG A 41 -12.45 12.87 3.58
CA ARG A 41 -13.03 14.19 3.27
C ARG A 41 -14.02 14.74 4.31
N THR A 42 -14.38 13.93 5.30
CA THR A 42 -15.28 14.33 6.40
C THR A 42 -14.53 14.67 7.68
N SER A 43 -13.21 14.45 7.71
CA SER A 43 -12.40 14.69 8.89
C SER A 43 -12.10 16.18 9.09
N VAL A 44 -11.92 16.57 10.36
CA VAL A 44 -11.46 17.93 10.72
C VAL A 44 -10.07 18.22 10.12
N GLY A 45 -9.23 17.20 9.98
CA GLY A 45 -7.91 17.33 9.36
C GLY A 45 -7.99 17.65 7.87
N TYR A 46 -8.83 16.93 7.12
CA TYR A 46 -9.11 17.27 5.72
C TYR A 46 -9.65 18.70 5.61
N GLU A 47 -10.64 19.07 6.42
CA GLU A 47 -11.24 20.40 6.36
C GLU A 47 -10.21 21.52 6.64
N ALA A 48 -9.26 21.29 7.55
CA ALA A 48 -8.18 22.23 7.82
C ALA A 48 -7.22 22.38 6.63
N LEU A 49 -6.83 21.26 5.99
CA LEU A 49 -5.94 21.25 4.83
C LEU A 49 -6.62 21.82 3.58
N ASP A 50 -7.89 21.50 3.37
CA ASP A 50 -8.70 21.97 2.23
C ASP A 50 -8.88 23.49 2.27
N ARG A 51 -9.06 24.07 3.46
CA ARG A 51 -9.08 25.54 3.65
C ARG A 51 -7.78 26.23 3.24
N LEU A 52 -6.66 25.51 3.27
CA LEU A 52 -5.35 26.00 2.81
C LEU A 52 -5.12 25.72 1.31
N GLY A 53 -6.09 25.14 0.61
CA GLY A 53 -5.98 24.77 -0.80
C GLY A 53 -5.13 23.52 -1.05
N ILE A 54 -4.88 22.70 -0.02
CA ILE A 54 -4.07 21.49 -0.14
C ILE A 54 -4.96 20.34 -0.61
N ARG A 55 -4.64 19.76 -1.77
CA ARG A 55 -5.42 18.68 -2.40
C ARG A 55 -4.63 17.37 -2.40
N LEU A 56 -5.36 16.25 -2.31
CA LEU A 56 -4.77 14.91 -2.26
C LEU A 56 -3.83 14.63 -3.45
N ASP A 57 -4.27 14.92 -4.68
CA ASP A 57 -3.52 14.61 -5.89
C ASP A 57 -2.22 15.43 -6.01
N ASP A 58 -2.28 16.69 -5.58
CA ASP A 58 -1.10 17.58 -5.52
C ASP A 58 -0.09 17.05 -4.51
N VAL A 59 -0.54 16.69 -3.31
CA VAL A 59 0.34 16.12 -2.27
C VAL A 59 0.93 14.79 -2.72
N ARG A 60 0.14 13.91 -3.35
CA ARG A 60 0.65 12.63 -3.86
C ARG A 60 1.75 12.83 -4.89
N SER A 61 1.54 13.76 -5.82
CA SER A 61 2.56 14.12 -6.82
C SER A 61 3.84 14.66 -6.18
N GLU A 62 3.70 15.50 -5.16
CA GLU A 62 4.85 16.05 -4.42
C GLU A 62 5.58 15.00 -3.59
N VAL A 63 4.86 14.03 -3.00
CA VAL A 63 5.46 12.90 -2.30
C VAL A 63 6.32 12.07 -3.25
N VAL A 64 5.77 11.68 -4.40
CA VAL A 64 6.54 10.94 -5.43
C VAL A 64 7.76 11.74 -5.88
N ARG A 65 7.64 13.07 -6.03
CA ARG A 65 8.73 13.95 -6.43
C ARG A 65 9.85 14.05 -5.38
N VAL A 66 9.51 14.01 -4.08
CA VAL A 66 10.46 14.23 -2.97
C VAL A 66 11.01 12.93 -2.39
N ALA A 67 10.13 11.97 -2.11
CA ALA A 67 10.46 10.68 -1.51
C ALA A 67 10.81 9.62 -2.57
N GLY A 68 10.34 9.79 -3.82
CA GLY A 68 10.39 8.77 -4.85
C GLY A 68 9.19 7.83 -4.77
N GLU A 69 9.11 6.92 -5.74
CA GLU A 69 8.36 5.68 -5.58
C GLU A 69 9.30 4.65 -4.94
N GLY A 70 8.80 3.89 -3.98
CA GLY A 70 9.53 2.75 -3.46
C GLY A 70 9.78 1.70 -4.54
N HIS A 71 10.77 0.85 -4.30
CA HIS A 71 10.98 -0.27 -5.20
C HIS A 71 10.10 -1.44 -4.75
N PRO A 72 9.15 -1.91 -5.59
CA PRO A 72 8.47 -3.15 -5.28
C PRO A 72 9.54 -4.24 -5.15
N VAL A 73 9.49 -5.00 -4.06
CA VAL A 73 10.43 -6.12 -3.86
C VAL A 73 10.09 -7.21 -4.86
N THR A 74 10.72 -7.16 -6.02
CA THR A 74 10.64 -8.20 -7.04
C THR A 74 11.90 -9.04 -6.96
N LEU A 75 11.74 -10.36 -6.76
CA LEU A 75 12.87 -11.28 -6.86
C LEU A 75 13.17 -11.50 -8.34
N GLY A 76 14.28 -10.92 -8.82
CA GLY A 76 14.75 -11.06 -10.19
C GLY A 76 15.50 -12.37 -10.43
N GLU A 77 15.94 -12.58 -11.69
CA GLU A 77 16.80 -13.72 -12.04
C GLU A 77 18.13 -13.68 -11.26
N GLU A 78 18.67 -12.49 -11.02
CA GLU A 78 19.89 -12.28 -10.23
C GLU A 78 19.70 -12.73 -8.77
N ASP A 79 18.55 -12.43 -8.17
CA ASP A 79 18.21 -12.89 -6.82
C ASP A 79 18.06 -14.42 -6.77
N ALA A 80 17.42 -14.99 -7.79
CA ALA A 80 17.26 -16.44 -7.91
C ALA A 80 18.62 -17.15 -8.06
N ASP A 81 19.55 -16.58 -8.83
CA ASP A 81 20.93 -17.07 -8.95
C ASP A 81 21.67 -16.99 -7.61
N ALA A 82 21.60 -15.85 -6.91
CA ALA A 82 22.24 -15.65 -5.62
C ALA A 82 21.71 -16.64 -4.56
N LEU A 83 20.40 -16.90 -4.54
CA LEU A 83 19.77 -17.85 -3.64
C LEU A 83 20.14 -19.30 -3.96
N ARG A 84 20.34 -19.64 -5.24
CA ARG A 84 20.84 -20.97 -5.64
C ARG A 84 22.23 -21.27 -5.08
N VAL A 85 23.10 -20.28 -4.94
CA VAL A 85 24.44 -20.45 -4.35
C VAL A 85 24.37 -20.99 -2.91
N ILE A 86 23.35 -20.59 -2.14
CA ILE A 86 23.12 -21.07 -0.77
C ILE A 86 22.18 -22.29 -0.70
N GLY A 87 21.85 -22.90 -1.86
CA GLY A 87 21.02 -24.09 -1.95
C GLY A 87 19.51 -23.85 -1.92
N ILE A 88 19.06 -22.60 -2.15
CA ILE A 88 17.63 -22.25 -2.23
C ILE A 88 17.22 -22.15 -3.71
N ASP A 89 16.34 -23.04 -4.15
CA ASP A 89 15.76 -23.04 -5.50
C ASP A 89 14.43 -22.26 -5.51
N LEU A 90 14.45 -21.07 -6.13
CA LEU A 90 13.29 -20.19 -6.17
C LEU A 90 12.13 -20.74 -7.01
N ASP A 91 12.43 -21.48 -8.07
CA ASP A 91 11.42 -22.08 -8.95
C ASP A 91 10.67 -23.20 -8.22
N GLU A 92 11.40 -23.99 -7.45
CA GLU A 92 10.83 -25.04 -6.61
C GLU A 92 9.97 -24.48 -5.47
N VAL A 93 10.44 -23.42 -4.81
CA VAL A 93 9.63 -22.67 -3.83
C VAL A 93 8.37 -22.14 -4.51
N ARG A 94 8.50 -21.67 -5.75
CA ARG A 94 7.37 -21.16 -6.50
C ARG A 94 6.30 -22.20 -6.74
N ARG A 95 6.68 -23.30 -7.36
CA ARG A 95 5.81 -24.43 -7.63
C ARG A 95 5.10 -24.92 -6.37
N ARG A 96 5.82 -25.07 -5.24
CA ARG A 96 5.22 -25.51 -3.97
C ARG A 96 4.18 -24.55 -3.41
N VAL A 97 4.38 -23.24 -3.52
CA VAL A 97 3.41 -22.25 -3.06
C VAL A 97 2.13 -22.30 -3.90
N GLU A 98 2.24 -22.43 -5.22
CA GLU A 98 1.06 -22.58 -6.09
C GLU A 98 0.32 -23.90 -5.82
N GLU A 99 1.05 -24.99 -5.61
CA GLU A 99 0.46 -26.28 -5.24
C GLU A 99 -0.25 -26.24 -3.88
N ALA A 100 0.29 -25.47 -2.92
CA ALA A 100 -0.26 -25.38 -1.57
C ALA A 100 -1.39 -24.35 -1.42
N PHE A 101 -1.35 -23.24 -2.16
CA PHE A 101 -2.24 -22.09 -1.99
C PHE A 101 -3.16 -21.81 -3.21
N GLY A 102 -2.96 -22.48 -4.35
CA GLY A 102 -3.76 -22.33 -5.57
C GLY A 102 -3.12 -21.44 -6.65
N GLU A 103 -3.67 -21.53 -7.86
CA GLU A 103 -3.27 -20.73 -9.03
C GLU A 103 -3.55 -19.24 -8.76
N GLY A 104 -2.54 -18.36 -8.91
CA GLY A 104 -2.65 -16.93 -8.60
C GLY A 104 -2.09 -16.50 -7.23
N ALA A 105 -1.55 -17.42 -6.41
CA ALA A 105 -0.93 -17.10 -5.11
C ALA A 105 0.25 -16.09 -5.16
N ARG A 106 0.72 -15.75 -6.36
CA ARG A 106 1.77 -14.74 -6.63
C ARG A 106 1.27 -13.44 -7.22
N GLU A 107 0.11 -13.47 -7.88
CA GLU A 107 -0.40 -12.34 -8.65
C GLU A 107 -1.23 -11.38 -7.79
N GLU A 108 -1.74 -11.85 -6.66
CA GLU A 108 -2.21 -10.97 -5.59
C GLU A 108 -1.02 -10.48 -4.73
N GLY A 109 -0.27 -9.52 -5.27
CA GLY A 109 0.32 -8.52 -4.39
C GLY A 109 -0.83 -7.81 -3.63
N PRO A 110 -0.65 -7.38 -2.37
CA PRO A 110 -1.70 -6.69 -1.62
C PRO A 110 -1.98 -5.32 -2.25
N GLY A 111 -2.81 -5.31 -3.30
CA GLY A 111 -3.08 -4.17 -4.18
C GLY A 111 -4.13 -4.44 -5.26
N ALA A 112 -4.75 -5.64 -5.31
CA ALA A 112 -5.94 -5.87 -6.12
C ALA A 112 -7.16 -5.17 -5.48
N CYS A 113 -7.24 -3.86 -5.61
CA CYS A 113 -8.52 -3.16 -5.52
C CYS A 113 -9.41 -3.70 -6.64
N VAL A 114 -10.35 -4.58 -6.29
CA VAL A 114 -11.46 -4.95 -7.17
C VAL A 114 -12.29 -3.71 -7.48
N ALA A 115 -11.97 -3.08 -8.61
CA ALA A 115 -12.87 -2.15 -9.29
C ALA A 115 -14.05 -2.96 -9.85
N GLY A 116 -15.09 -3.10 -9.04
CA GLY A 116 -16.31 -3.81 -9.40
C GLY A 116 -17.45 -3.33 -8.53
N GLY A 117 -17.99 -2.15 -8.86
CA GLY A 117 -19.20 -1.66 -8.24
C GLY A 117 -20.39 -2.53 -8.61
N GLU A 118 -21.16 -2.93 -7.61
CA GLU A 118 -22.62 -3.05 -7.70
C GLU A 118 -23.17 -2.93 -6.28
N VAL A 119 -23.55 -1.70 -5.91
CA VAL A 119 -24.52 -1.47 -4.83
C VAL A 119 -25.88 -1.48 -5.49
N ALA A 120 -26.59 -2.62 -5.41
CA ALA A 120 -28.00 -2.68 -5.75
C ALA A 120 -28.80 -1.82 -4.75
N PRO A 121 -29.78 -1.02 -5.19
CA PRO A 121 -30.62 -0.24 -4.29
C PRO A 121 -31.74 -1.10 -3.68
N THR A 122 -32.11 -0.69 -2.46
CA THR A 122 -33.23 -1.09 -1.58
C THR A 122 -33.21 -2.47 -0.93
#